data_AF-A0A822FJT1-F1
#
_entry.id   AF-A0A822FJT1-F1
#
_cell.length_a   1.000
_cell.length_b   1.000
_cell.length_c   1.000
_cell.angle_alpha   90.00
_cell.angle_beta   90.00
_cell.angle_gamma   90.00
#
_symmetry.space_group_name_H-M   'P 1'
#
loop_
_entity.id
_entity.type
_entity.pdbx_description
1 polymer ?
#
loop_
_entity_poly.entity_id
_entity_poly.type
_entity_poly.pdbx_seq_one_letter_code
_entity_poly.pdbx_strand_id
1 'polypeptide(L)' 'MKDKRSGVGTMTWPDGKKYAGEWSNDKRHGHGMMTSSNGDRYEGTFADGQQNGLGTLQYADQSTYTGSWMKDKRSG' A
#
# COMPACT_ATOMS: atom_id res chain seq x y z
N MET A 1 -1.98 -25.92 -10.66
CA MET A 1 -2.27 -24.47 -10.77
C MET A 1 -1.69 -23.81 -9.53
N LYS A 2 -1.06 -22.63 -9.64
CA LYS A 2 -0.60 -21.88 -8.45
C LYS A 2 -1.74 -20.97 -8.03
N ASP A 3 -2.27 -21.19 -6.83
CA ASP A 3 -3.27 -20.32 -6.23
C ASP A 3 -2.60 -18.97 -5.93
N LYS A 4 -2.97 -17.94 -6.70
CA LYS A 4 -2.50 -16.57 -6.49
C LYS A 4 -3.47 -15.82 -5.60
N ARG A 5 -2.95 -15.00 -4.69
CA ARG A 5 -3.80 -14.11 -3.86
C ARG A 5 -4.58 -13.15 -4.74
N SER A 6 -5.88 -13.13 -4.51
CA SER A 6 -6.86 -12.29 -5.19
C SER A 6 -7.97 -11.93 -4.19
N GLY A 7 -8.60 -10.76 -4.35
CA GLY A 7 -9.64 -10.29 -3.42
C GLY A 7 -9.06 -9.52 -2.22
N VAL A 8 -9.83 -9.36 -1.15
CA VAL A 8 -9.40 -8.57 0.02
C VAL A 8 -8.64 -9.45 1.01
N GLY A 9 -7.51 -8.95 1.52
CA GLY A 9 -6.71 -9.69 2.48
C GLY A 9 -5.69 -8.83 3.22
N THR A 10 -5.19 -9.38 4.33
CA THR A 10 -4.12 -8.77 5.13
C THR A 10 -2.84 -9.59 5.01
N MET A 11 -1.72 -8.94 4.72
CA MET A 11 -0.38 -9.53 4.82
C MET A 11 0.43 -8.80 5.88
N THR A 12 1.08 -9.59 6.73
CA THR A 12 2.06 -9.09 7.71
C THR A 12 3.39 -9.73 7.35
N TRP A 13 4.45 -8.92 7.31
CA TRP A 13 5.81 -9.39 7.07
C TRP A 13 6.58 -9.51 8.39
N PRO A 14 7.61 -10.37 8.45
CA PRO A 14 8.44 -10.51 9.67
C PRO A 14 9.14 -9.24 10.11
N ASP A 15 9.37 -8.29 9.20
CA ASP A 15 9.97 -6.98 9.49
C ASP A 15 8.99 -5.97 10.11
N GLY A 16 7.76 -6.39 10.39
CA GLY A 16 6.71 -5.54 10.98
C GLY A 16 5.91 -4.74 9.96
N LYS A 17 6.22 -4.82 8.66
CA LYS A 17 5.34 -4.23 7.63
C LYS A 17 3.98 -4.93 7.65
N LYS A 18 2.94 -4.18 7.31
CA LYS A 18 1.58 -4.70 7.16
C LYS A 18 0.91 -4.08 5.94
N TYR A 19 0.11 -4.87 5.24
CA TYR A 19 -0.77 -4.42 4.18
C TYR A 19 -2.15 -4.98 4.41
N ALA A 20 -3.18 -4.15 4.34
CA ALA A 20 -4.58 -4.55 4.32
C ALA A 20 -5.24 -3.89 3.11
N GLY A 21 -5.80 -4.68 2.20
CA GLY A 21 -6.38 -4.15 0.99
C GLY A 21 -6.66 -5.22 -0.06
N GLU A 22 -6.90 -4.77 -1.27
CA GLU A 22 -7.18 -5.64 -2.40
C GLU A 22 -5.90 -6.27 -2.99
N TRP A 23 -6.05 -7.50 -3.47
CA TRP A 23 -5.02 -8.29 -4.11
C TRP A 23 -5.48 -8.71 -5.50
N SER A 24 -4.55 -8.73 -6.43
CA SER A 24 -4.74 -9.31 -7.76
C SER A 24 -3.44 -9.96 -8.19
N ASN A 25 -3.49 -11.26 -8.54
CA ASN A 25 -2.33 -12.01 -9.02
C ASN A 25 -1.08 -11.89 -8.11
N ASP A 26 -1.26 -12.06 -6.80
CA ASP A 26 -0.21 -11.93 -5.77
C ASP A 26 0.36 -10.51 -5.58
N LYS A 27 -0.20 -9.50 -6.24
CA LYS A 27 0.18 -8.11 -6.09
C LYS A 27 -0.88 -7.33 -5.33
N ARG A 28 -0.43 -6.36 -4.53
CA ARG A 28 -1.31 -5.33 -3.96
C ARG A 28 -1.97 -4.57 -5.11
N HIS A 29 -3.27 -4.37 -5.03
CA HIS A 29 -4.08 -3.76 -6.07
C HIS A 29 -5.22 -2.93 -5.44
N GLY A 30 -5.96 -2.19 -6.25
CA GLY A 30 -7.15 -1.46 -5.82
C GLY A 30 -6.87 -0.53 -4.65
N HIS A 31 -7.83 -0.40 -3.73
CA HIS A 31 -7.62 0.35 -2.50
C HIS A 31 -6.94 -0.50 -1.43
N GLY A 32 -6.05 0.13 -0.67
CA GLY A 32 -5.43 -0.52 0.46
C GLY A 32 -4.67 0.43 1.37
N MET A 33 -4.11 -0.17 2.41
CA MET A 33 -3.39 0.49 3.46
C MET A 33 -2.11 -0.27 3.76
N MET A 34 -0.98 0.42 3.73
CA MET A 34 0.33 -0.14 4.04
C MET A 34 0.91 0.59 5.24
N THR A 35 1.30 -0.17 6.26
CA THR A 35 2.11 0.31 7.38
C THR A 35 3.52 -0.21 7.21
N SER A 36 4.50 0.69 7.18
CA SER A 36 5.92 0.33 7.15
C SER A 36 6.45 0.07 8.56
N SER A 37 7.59 -0.60 8.63
CA SER A 37 8.26 -0.95 9.88
C SER A 37 8.73 0.25 10.71
N ASN A 38 8.89 1.41 10.09
CA ASN A 38 9.21 2.68 10.75
C ASN A 38 7.98 3.43 11.27
N GLY A 39 6.77 2.91 11.08
CA GLY A 39 5.52 3.52 11.53
C GLY A 39 4.81 4.39 10.49
N ASP A 40 5.39 4.64 9.31
CA ASP A 40 4.67 5.38 8.27
C ASP A 40 3.47 4.56 7.77
N ARG A 41 2.39 5.27 7.43
CA ARG A 41 1.13 4.68 6.99
C ARG A 41 0.70 5.33 5.69
N TYR A 42 0.65 4.54 4.64
CA TYR A 42 0.04 4.93 3.38
C TYR A 42 -1.37 4.35 3.28
N GLU A 43 -2.33 5.17 2.89
CA GLU A 43 -3.68 4.77 2.52
C GLU A 43 -4.02 5.36 1.15
N GLY A 44 -4.38 4.51 0.18
CA GLY A 44 -4.59 4.95 -1.18
C GLY A 44 -4.69 3.80 -2.17
N THR A 45 -4.55 4.13 -3.44
CA THR A 45 -4.63 3.14 -4.51
C THR A 45 -3.29 2.45 -4.79
N PHE A 46 -3.37 1.19 -5.19
CA PHE A 46 -2.24 0.34 -5.54
C PHE A 46 -2.42 -0.24 -6.94
N ALA A 47 -1.34 -0.25 -7.72
CA ALA A 47 -1.29 -0.91 -9.02
C ALA A 47 0.03 -1.64 -9.16
N ASP A 48 -0.01 -2.88 -9.66
CA ASP A 48 1.17 -3.74 -9.82
C ASP A 48 2.05 -3.86 -8.56
N GLY A 49 1.42 -3.83 -7.38
CA GLY A 49 2.10 -3.93 -6.10
C GLY A 49 2.68 -2.62 -5.56
N GLN A 50 2.51 -1.50 -6.26
CA GLN A 50 3.09 -0.19 -5.95
C GLN A 50 1.98 0.83 -5.63
N GLN A 51 2.30 1.84 -4.83
CA GLN A 51 1.43 2.99 -4.62
C GLN A 51 1.25 3.72 -5.95
N ASN A 52 0.00 4.00 -6.31
CA ASN A 52 -0.37 4.59 -7.59
C ASN A 52 -1.68 5.34 -7.45
N GLY A 53 -1.92 6.43 -8.18
CA GLY A 53 -3.16 7.20 -8.07
C GLY A 53 -3.19 8.07 -6.81
N LEU A 54 -4.37 8.30 -6.24
CA LEU A 54 -4.50 9.17 -5.07
C LEU A 54 -4.22 8.41 -3.77
N GLY A 55 -3.54 9.08 -2.84
CA GLY A 55 -3.31 8.53 -1.52
C GLY A 55 -2.76 9.52 -0.52
N THR A 56 -2.89 9.15 0.76
CA THR A 56 -2.38 9.87 1.91
C THR A 56 -1.27 9.06 2.56
N LEU A 57 -0.09 9.66 2.68
CA LEU A 57 1.00 9.15 3.51
C LEU A 57 1.04 9.94 4.81
N GLN A 58 0.82 9.26 5.93
CA GLN A 58 1.08 9.75 7.27
C GLN A 58 2.45 9.23 7.72
N TYR A 59 3.31 10.15 8.11
CA TYR A 59 4.63 9.84 8.65
C TYR A 59 4.57 9.53 10.14
N ALA A 60 5.61 8.85 10.65
CA ALA A 60 5.76 8.60 12.08
C ALA A 60 5.77 9.89 12.94
N ASP A 61 6.20 11.02 12.38
CA ASP A 61 6.16 12.34 13.04
C ASP A 61 4.78 13.04 12.96
N GLN A 62 3.76 12.32 12.50
CA GLN A 62 2.38 12.76 12.28
C GLN A 62 2.19 13.77 11.14
N SER A 63 3.26 14.18 10.45
CA SER A 63 3.10 14.96 9.22
C SER A 63 2.40 14.11 8.15
N THR A 64 1.67 14.78 7.25
CA THR A 64 0.91 14.09 6.22
C THR A 64 1.20 14.69 4.85
N TYR A 65 1.13 13.82 3.84
CA TYR A 65 1.06 14.22 2.44
C TYR A 65 -0.16 13.56 1.82
N THR A 66 -1.00 14.36 1.17
CA THR A 66 -2.11 13.89 0.35
C THR A 66 -1.90 14.39 -1.06
N GLY A 67 -1.88 13.47 -2.03
CA GLY A 67 -1.63 13.82 -3.42
C GLY A 67 -1.60 12.60 -4.33
N SER A 68 -1.13 12.80 -5.56
CA SER A 68 -1.02 11.72 -6.53
C SER A 68 0.31 10.97 -6.38
N TRP A 69 0.28 9.69 -6.71
CA TRP A 69 1.38 8.74 -6.60
C TRP A 69 1.55 8.02 -7.92
N MET A 70 2.80 7.81 -8.31
CA MET A 70 3.14 7.02 -9.49
C MET A 70 4.36 6.17 -9.17
N LYS A 71 4.16 4.85 -9.15
CA LYS A 71 5.23 3.87 -8.92
C LYS A 71 6.02 4.15 -7.63
N ASP A 72 5.30 4.21 -6.51
CA ASP A 72 5.83 4.48 -5.16
C ASP A 72 6.42 5.89 -4.95
N LYS A 73 6.32 6.78 -5.94
CA LYS A 73 6.80 8.16 -5.85
C LYS A 73 5.64 9.14 -5.82
N ARG A 74 5.79 10.20 -5.03
CA ARG A 74 4.90 11.36 -5.11
C ARG A 74 4.96 11.95 -6.52
N SER A 75 3.79 12.18 -7.09
CA SER A 75 3.60 12.80 -8.40
C SER A 75 2.72 14.02 -8.16
N GLY A 76 3.31 15.20 -8.21
CA GLY A 76 2.62 16.48 -8.02
C GLY A 76 3.01 17.45 -9.11
#